data_AF-A0A2H2YIZ2-F1
#
_entry.id   AF-A0A2H2YIZ2-F1
#
_cell.length_a   1.000
_cell.length_b   1.000
_cell.length_c   1.000
_cell.angle_alpha   90.00
_cell.angle_beta   90.00
_cell.angle_gamma   90.00
#
_symmetry.space_group_name_H-M   'P 1'
#
loop_
_entity.id
_entity.type
_entity.pdbx_description
1 polymer ?
#
loop_
_entity_poly.entity_id
_entity_poly.type
_entity_poly.pdbx_seq_one_letter_code
_entity_poly.pdbx_strand_id
1 'polypeptide(L)'
;MTAIQICALIGIILFVGLTYWAGYRGGLIDGRVEGIDEGMAIQQSDNSQTIHNLELSLNQAREQHKQLFARYEYALANSKLGEPERQALLAIAEKLRIAAETFAAFRTGKKLERESVALREQALAMAALLEPTEQEEA
;
A
#
# COMPACT_ATOMS: atom_id res chain seq x y z
N MET A 1 -74.55 25.76 45.40
CA MET A 1 -73.40 25.91 44.47
C MET A 1 -73.77 26.97 43.46
N THR A 2 -73.11 28.14 43.45
CA THR A 2 -73.40 29.18 42.47
C THR A 2 -72.74 28.83 41.13
N ALA A 3 -73.39 29.14 40.00
CA ALA A 3 -72.88 28.80 38.66
C ALA A 3 -71.44 29.28 38.42
N ILE A 4 -71.07 30.40 39.04
CA ILE A 4 -69.73 31.00 38.98
C ILE A 4 -68.66 30.05 39.57
N GLN A 5 -68.94 29.38 40.69
CA GLN A 5 -68.00 28.45 41.31
C GLN A 5 -67.77 27.21 40.44
N ILE A 6 -68.82 26.75 39.74
CA ILE A 6 -68.74 25.61 38.82
C ILE A 6 -67.88 25.98 37.61
N CYS A 7 -68.11 27.15 37.00
CA CYS A 7 -67.30 27.63 35.88
C CYS A 7 -65.82 27.82 36.26
N ALA A 8 -65.54 28.39 37.44
CA ALA A 8 -64.18 28.56 37.93
C ALA A 8 -63.46 27.20 38.12
N LEU A 9 -64.16 26.21 38.66
CA LEU A 9 -63.61 24.87 38.89
C LEU A 9 -63.31 24.14 37.57
N ILE A 10 -64.19 24.25 36.57
CA ILE A 10 -63.96 23.70 35.23
C ILE A 10 -62.74 24.37 34.57
N GLY A 11 -62.62 25.69 34.67
CA GLY A 11 -61.48 26.43 34.11
C GLY A 11 -60.15 25.96 34.68
N ILE A 12 -60.07 25.76 36.00
CA ILE A 12 -58.86 25.27 36.67
C ILE A 12 -58.51 23.85 36.21
N ILE A 13 -59.49 22.94 36.13
CA ILE A 13 -59.24 21.55 35.68
C ILE A 13 -58.72 21.52 34.25
N LEU A 14 -59.31 22.30 33.35
CA LEU A 14 -58.87 22.39 31.95
C LEU A 14 -57.45 22.97 31.86
N PHE A 15 -57.15 23.99 32.65
CA PHE A 15 -55.82 24.61 32.65
C PHE A 15 -54.75 23.64 33.13
N VAL A 16 -55.00 22.91 34.23
CA VAL A 16 -54.09 21.88 34.75
C VAL A 16 -53.93 20.72 33.77
N GLY A 17 -55.02 20.28 33.14
CA GLY A 17 -54.95 19.22 32.13
C GLY A 17 -54.14 19.63 30.91
N LEU A 18 -54.29 20.88 30.46
CA LEU A 18 -53.59 21.40 29.28
C LEU A 18 -52.10 21.63 29.54
N THR A 19 -51.73 22.13 30.73
CA THR A 19 -50.32 22.27 31.12
C THR A 19 -49.64 20.92 31.30
N TYR A 20 -50.32 19.95 31.91
CA TYR A 20 -49.82 18.58 32.02
C TYR A 20 -49.64 17.92 30.64
N TRP A 21 -50.62 18.07 29.76
CA TRP A 21 -50.56 17.54 28.40
C TRP A 21 -49.43 18.17 27.58
N ALA A 22 -49.30 19.50 27.63
CA ALA A 22 -48.25 20.24 26.93
C ALA A 22 -46.85 19.85 27.44
N GLY A 23 -46.69 19.70 28.76
CA GLY A 23 -45.43 19.25 29.35
C GLY A 23 -45.09 17.80 28.98
N TYR A 24 -46.08 16.90 29.04
CA TYR A 24 -45.89 15.48 28.71
C TYR A 24 -45.57 15.27 27.23
N ARG A 25 -46.34 15.87 26.31
CA ARG A 25 -46.09 15.78 24.86
C ARG A 25 -44.84 16.54 24.45
N GLY A 26 -44.60 17.71 25.04
CA GLY A 26 -43.40 18.50 24.80
C GLY A 26 -42.14 17.73 25.18
N GLY A 27 -42.05 17.24 26.42
CA GLY A 27 -40.88 16.50 26.89
C GLY A 27 -40.62 15.19 26.13
N LEU A 28 -41.67 14.49 25.67
CA LEU A 28 -41.50 13.27 24.89
C LEU A 28 -40.99 13.53 23.46
N ILE A 29 -41.41 14.65 22.85
CA ILE A 29 -40.96 15.04 21.52
C ILE A 29 -39.54 15.59 21.60
N ASP A 30 -39.28 16.48 22.56
CA ASP A 30 -37.99 17.15 22.74
C ASP A 30 -36.88 16.14 23.06
N GLY A 31 -37.12 15.23 24.02
CA GLY A 31 -36.17 14.17 24.35
C GLY A 31 -35.91 13.18 23.20
N ARG A 32 -36.88 12.98 22.30
CA ARG A 32 -36.69 12.14 21.11
C ARG A 32 -35.86 12.86 20.05
N VAL A 33 -36.05 14.17 19.88
CA VAL A 33 -35.29 14.97 18.93
C VAL A 33 -33.84 15.11 19.41
N GLU A 34 -33.63 15.46 20.68
CA GLU A 34 -32.31 15.58 21.29
C GLU A 34 -31.53 14.26 21.21
N GLY A 35 -32.16 13.13 21.57
CA GLY A 35 -31.50 11.83 21.50
C GLY A 35 -31.18 11.36 20.08
N ILE A 36 -31.97 11.77 19.07
CA ILE A 36 -31.66 11.49 17.66
C ILE A 36 -30.50 12.37 17.19
N ASP A 37 -30.46 13.63 17.59
CA ASP A 37 -29.42 14.58 17.18
C ASP A 37 -28.06 14.23 17.82
N GLU A 38 -28.03 13.94 19.13
CA GLU A 38 -26.83 13.43 19.81
C GLU A 38 -26.36 12.10 19.19
N GLY A 39 -27.29 11.19 18.88
CA GLY A 39 -26.98 9.92 18.23
C GLY A 39 -26.36 10.09 16.84
N MET A 40 -26.89 11.01 16.03
CA MET A 40 -26.33 11.35 14.72
C MET A 40 -24.96 12.00 14.84
N ALA A 41 -24.77 12.92 15.79
CA ALA A 41 -23.49 13.60 15.99
C ALA A 41 -22.38 12.61 16.39
N ILE A 42 -22.67 11.66 17.29
CA ILE A 42 -21.72 10.60 17.69
C ILE A 42 -21.41 9.70 16.49
N GLN A 43 -22.42 9.23 15.78
CA GLN A 43 -22.23 8.35 14.63
C GLN A 43 -21.44 9.03 13.50
N GLN A 44 -21.68 10.32 13.26
CA GLN A 44 -20.94 11.09 12.26
C GLN A 44 -19.47 11.29 12.67
N SER A 45 -19.22 11.55 13.95
CA SER A 45 -17.86 11.65 14.50
C SER A 45 -17.09 10.33 14.34
N ASP A 46 -17.69 9.21 14.75
CA ASP A 46 -17.06 7.88 14.67
C ASP A 46 -16.81 7.45 13.22
N ASN A 47 -17.76 7.71 12.33
CA ASN A 47 -17.58 7.44 10.90
C ASN A 47 -16.46 8.30 10.29
N SER A 48 -16.39 9.59 10.65
CA SER A 48 -15.33 10.49 10.18
C SER A 48 -13.95 10.03 10.64
N GLN A 49 -13.82 9.65 11.92
CA GLN A 49 -12.57 9.10 12.45
C GLN A 49 -12.19 7.78 11.78
N THR A 50 -13.16 6.90 11.55
CA THR A 50 -12.93 5.61 10.87
C THR A 50 -12.45 5.82 9.44
N ILE A 51 -13.11 6.70 8.67
CA ILE A 51 -12.72 7.04 7.30
C ILE A 51 -11.31 7.65 7.27
N HIS A 52 -11.03 8.59 8.19
CA HIS A 52 -9.72 9.23 8.25
C HIS A 52 -8.60 8.23 8.58
N ASN A 53 -8.84 7.32 9.52
CA ASN A 53 -7.88 6.25 9.85
C ASN A 53 -7.68 5.30 8.67
N LEU A 54 -8.75 4.93 7.97
CA LEU A 54 -8.66 4.10 6.77
C LEU A 54 -7.85 4.78 5.67
N GLU A 55 -8.08 6.07 5.42
CA GLU A 55 -7.34 6.87 4.45
C GLU A 55 -5.85 6.97 4.82
N LEU A 56 -5.54 7.16 6.11
CA LEU A 56 -4.17 7.20 6.59
C LEU A 56 -3.46 5.85 6.39
N SER A 57 -4.13 4.73 6.68
CA SER A 57 -3.58 3.39 6.45
C SER A 57 -3.33 3.11 4.97
N LEU A 58 -4.23 3.56 4.08
CA LEU A 58 -4.10 3.41 2.63
C LEU A 58 -2.95 4.25 2.09
N ASN A 59 -2.83 5.50 2.54
CA ASN A 59 -1.73 6.38 2.16
C ASN A 59 -0.39 5.81 2.61
N GLN A 60 -0.30 5.29 3.83
CA GLN A 60 0.91 4.64 4.33
C GLN A 60 1.30 3.42 3.50
N ALA A 61 0.34 2.55 3.17
CA ALA A 61 0.58 1.39 2.31
C ALA A 61 1.03 1.83 0.90
N ARG A 62 0.41 2.86 0.34
CA ARG A 62 0.76 3.41 -0.97
C ARG A 62 2.16 4.01 -1.00
N GLU A 63 2.56 4.72 0.05
CA GLU A 63 3.92 5.25 0.18
C GLU A 63 4.96 4.14 0.27
N GLN A 64 4.68 3.09 1.05
CA GLN A 64 5.55 1.91 1.13
C GLN A 64 5.71 1.24 -0.24
N HIS A 65 4.61 1.04 -0.97
CA HIS A 65 4.65 0.49 -2.32
C HIS A 65 5.46 1.37 -3.30
N LYS A 66 5.30 2.69 -3.24
CA LYS A 66 6.12 3.61 -4.06
C LYS A 66 7.60 3.51 -3.75
N GLN A 67 7.96 3.44 -2.46
CA GLN A 67 9.36 3.31 -2.05
C GLN A 67 9.96 1.96 -2.48
N LEU A 68 9.19 0.88 -2.34
CA LEU A 68 9.58 -0.44 -2.83
C LEU A 68 9.78 -0.45 -4.34
N PHE A 69 8.85 0.13 -5.09
CA PHE A 69 8.94 0.21 -6.54
C PHE A 69 10.13 1.05 -6.99
N ALA A 70 10.37 2.21 -6.38
CA ALA A 70 11.53 3.04 -6.69
C ALA A 70 12.86 2.34 -6.38
N ARG A 71 12.93 1.59 -5.27
CA ARG A 71 14.11 0.76 -4.95
C ARG A 71 14.31 -0.37 -5.94
N TYR A 72 13.23 -1.01 -6.37
CA TYR A 72 13.26 -2.04 -7.41
C TYR A 72 13.72 -1.44 -8.74
N GLU A 73 13.18 -0.31 -9.16
CA GLU A 73 13.56 0.37 -10.40
C GLU A 73 15.04 0.82 -10.36
N TYR A 74 15.50 1.35 -9.23
CA TYR A 74 16.91 1.70 -9.02
C TYR A 74 17.82 0.47 -9.02
N ALA A 75 17.42 -0.61 -8.34
CA ALA A 75 18.14 -1.87 -8.35
C ALA A 75 18.18 -2.47 -9.75
N LEU A 76 17.10 -2.42 -10.50
CA LEU A 76 16.99 -2.89 -11.87
C LEU A 76 17.85 -2.05 -12.82
N ALA A 77 17.81 -0.72 -12.70
CA ALA A 77 18.66 0.18 -13.48
C ALA A 77 20.15 -0.07 -13.20
N ASN A 78 20.51 -0.36 -11.95
CA ASN A 78 21.88 -0.71 -11.57
C ASN A 78 22.26 -2.17 -11.88
N SER A 79 21.28 -3.08 -11.98
CA SER A 79 21.50 -4.50 -12.28
C SER A 79 21.39 -4.83 -13.76
N LYS A 80 20.96 -3.89 -14.61
CA LYS A 80 21.08 -3.97 -16.07
C LYS A 80 22.57 -3.90 -16.44
N LEU A 81 23.31 -4.96 -16.14
CA LEU A 81 24.38 -5.40 -17.02
C LEU A 81 23.68 -5.72 -18.35
N GLY A 82 23.92 -4.90 -19.36
CA GLY A 82 23.28 -5.01 -20.66
C GLY A 82 24.19 -5.67 -21.69
N GLU A 83 23.90 -5.38 -22.96
CA GLU A 83 24.76 -5.76 -24.08
C GLU A 83 26.23 -5.34 -23.96
N PRO A 84 26.62 -4.16 -23.42
CA PRO A 84 28.04 -3.83 -23.32
C PRO A 84 28.79 -4.73 -22.33
N GLU A 85 28.17 -5.14 -21.22
CA GLU A 85 28.77 -6.06 -20.25
C GLU A 85 28.81 -7.50 -20.79
N ARG A 86 27.78 -7.92 -21.53
CA ARG A 86 27.79 -9.19 -22.29
C ARG A 86 28.92 -9.22 -23.31
N GLN A 87 29.07 -8.16 -24.11
CA GLN A 87 30.15 -8.04 -25.09
C GLN A 87 31.53 -8.03 -24.43
N ALA A 88 31.68 -7.38 -23.27
CA ALA A 88 32.91 -7.40 -22.49
C ALA A 88 33.25 -8.83 -22.00
N LEU A 89 32.27 -9.56 -21.49
CA LEU A 89 32.44 -10.96 -21.06
C LEU A 89 32.82 -11.89 -22.22
N LEU A 90 32.20 -11.73 -23.39
CA LEU A 90 32.55 -12.47 -24.59
C LEU A 90 33.98 -12.15 -25.07
N ALA A 91 34.39 -10.88 -25.03
CA ALA A 91 35.75 -10.47 -25.37
C ALA A 91 36.80 -11.04 -24.39
N ILE A 92 36.46 -11.14 -23.10
CA ILE A 92 37.31 -11.78 -22.09
C ILE A 92 37.42 -13.29 -22.34
N ALA A 93 36.31 -13.97 -22.64
CA ALA A 93 36.29 -15.39 -22.97
C ALA A 93 37.19 -15.70 -24.19
N GLU A 94 37.17 -14.84 -25.20
CA GLU A 94 38.01 -14.99 -26.39
C GLU A 94 39.51 -14.77 -26.10
N LYS A 95 39.85 -13.78 -25.28
CA LYS A 95 41.23 -13.59 -24.82
C LYS A 95 41.73 -14.77 -23.99
N LEU A 96 40.87 -15.36 -23.17
CA LEU A 96 41.19 -16.56 -22.38
C LEU A 96 41.37 -17.80 -23.25
N ARG A 97 40.62 -17.94 -24.35
CA ARG A 97 40.86 -18.98 -25.35
C ARG A 97 42.26 -18.86 -25.96
N ILE A 98 42.63 -17.67 -26.41
CA ILE A 98 43.96 -17.41 -26.99
C ILE A 98 45.07 -17.68 -25.95
N ALA A 99 44.87 -17.28 -24.70
CA ALA A 99 45.80 -17.56 -23.61
C ALA A 99 45.94 -19.08 -23.35
N ALA A 100 44.83 -19.82 -23.28
CA ALA A 100 44.85 -21.27 -23.13
C ALA A 100 45.60 -21.98 -24.28
N GLU A 101 45.32 -21.58 -25.52
CA GLU A 101 45.96 -22.13 -26.72
C GLU A 101 47.46 -21.85 -26.77
N THR A 102 47.88 -20.66 -26.33
CA THR A 102 49.30 -20.30 -26.24
C THR A 102 50.01 -21.07 -25.12
N PHE A 103 49.43 -21.20 -23.92
CA PHE A 103 50.01 -22.04 -22.86
C PHE A 103 50.12 -23.52 -23.24
N ALA A 104 49.12 -24.05 -23.95
CA ALA A 104 49.17 -25.40 -24.51
C ALA A 104 50.31 -25.54 -25.55
N ALA A 105 50.48 -24.57 -26.43
CA ALA A 105 51.54 -24.56 -27.45
C ALA A 105 52.95 -24.46 -26.86
N PHE A 106 53.12 -23.69 -25.78
CA PHE A 106 54.42 -23.55 -25.10
C PHE A 106 54.73 -24.69 -24.11
N ARG A 107 53.80 -25.64 -23.88
CA ARG A 107 53.89 -26.68 -22.81
C ARG A 107 54.20 -26.12 -21.42
N THR A 108 54.09 -24.80 -21.23
CA THR A 108 54.39 -24.11 -19.98
C THR A 108 53.13 -24.05 -19.14
N GLY A 109 53.16 -24.72 -17.99
CA GLY A 109 52.12 -24.59 -16.97
C GLY A 109 50.78 -25.20 -17.36
N LYS A 110 50.68 -26.54 -17.37
CA LYS A 110 49.42 -27.31 -17.46
C LYS A 110 48.32 -26.84 -16.49
N LYS A 111 48.71 -26.17 -15.40
CA LYS A 111 47.82 -25.52 -14.44
C LYS A 111 47.16 -24.25 -15.01
N LEU A 112 47.93 -23.40 -15.69
CA LEU A 112 47.47 -22.14 -16.31
C LEU A 112 46.54 -22.39 -17.49
N GLU A 113 46.82 -23.43 -18.29
CA GLU A 113 45.92 -23.91 -19.33
C GLU A 113 44.55 -24.32 -18.77
N ARG A 114 44.53 -25.10 -17.69
CA ARG A 114 43.26 -25.50 -17.03
C ARG A 114 42.53 -24.32 -16.40
N GLU A 115 43.25 -23.41 -15.75
CA GLU A 115 42.65 -22.22 -15.12
C GLU A 115 42.07 -21.26 -16.17
N SER A 116 42.74 -21.06 -17.30
CA SER A 116 42.23 -20.22 -18.40
C SER A 116 41.01 -20.81 -19.09
N VAL A 117 40.96 -22.14 -19.27
CA VAL A 117 39.76 -22.84 -19.76
C VAL A 117 38.61 -22.72 -18.75
N ALA A 118 38.86 -22.91 -17.45
CA ALA A 118 37.84 -22.78 -16.41
C ALA A 118 37.27 -21.35 -16.33
N LEU A 119 38.13 -20.32 -16.40
CA LEU A 119 37.70 -18.92 -16.43
C LEU A 119 36.90 -18.59 -17.70
N ARG A 120 37.25 -19.19 -18.84
CA ARG A 120 36.50 -19.03 -20.09
C ARG A 120 35.08 -19.57 -19.95
N GLU A 121 34.93 -20.80 -19.45
CA GLU A 121 33.61 -21.41 -19.22
C GLU A 121 32.77 -20.58 -18.24
N GLN A 122 33.40 -20.05 -17.19
CA GLN A 122 32.73 -19.15 -16.25
C GLN A 122 32.28 -17.83 -16.91
N ALA A 123 33.13 -17.22 -17.75
CA ALA A 123 32.78 -16.01 -18.48
C ALA A 123 31.64 -16.24 -19.49
N LEU A 124 31.63 -17.39 -20.18
CA LEU A 124 30.55 -17.79 -21.08
C LEU A 124 29.24 -18.05 -20.32
N ALA A 125 29.30 -18.72 -19.16
CA ALA A 125 28.13 -18.93 -18.31
C ALA A 125 27.54 -17.62 -17.79
N MET A 126 28.38 -16.65 -17.41
CA MET A 126 27.93 -15.31 -17.01
C MET A 126 27.31 -14.56 -18.20
N ALA A 127 27.89 -14.65 -19.40
CA ALA A 127 27.34 -14.04 -20.60
C ALA A 127 25.99 -14.64 -21.03
N ALA A 128 25.75 -15.92 -20.75
CA ALA A 128 24.46 -16.59 -21.00
C ALA A 128 23.36 -16.14 -20.02
N LEU A 129 23.70 -15.81 -18.77
CA LEU A 129 22.75 -15.23 -17.80
C LEU A 129 22.33 -13.79 -18.15
N LEU A 130 23.10 -13.13 -19.01
CA LEU A 130 22.89 -11.78 -19.51
C LEU A 130 22.19 -11.75 -20.87
N GLU A 131 21.90 -12.92 -21.43
CA GLU A 131 21.06 -13.02 -22.60
C GLU A 131 19.66 -12.50 -22.24
N PRO A 132 19.13 -11.49 -22.95
CA PRO A 132 17.80 -10.98 -22.67
C PRO A 132 16.82 -12.15 -22.81
N THR A 133 16.17 -12.53 -21.72
CA THR A 133 15.08 -13.49 -21.77
C THR A 133 14.00 -12.88 -22.66
N GLU A 134 13.75 -13.46 -23.84
CA GLU A 134 12.67 -13.09 -24.76
C GLU A 134 11.26 -13.37 -24.16
N GLN A 135 11.11 -13.24 -22.84
CA GLN A 135 9.89 -13.56 -22.08
C GLN A 135 9.10 -12.31 -21.65
N GLU A 136 9.40 -11.13 -22.20
CA GLU A 136 8.56 -9.93 -22.08
C GLU A 136 7.82 -9.55 -23.38
N GLU A 137 7.61 -10.50 -24.31
CA GLU A 137 6.59 -10.37 -25.37
C GLU A 137 5.66 -11.60 -25.39
N ALA A 138 4.73 -11.68 -24.44
CA ALA A 138 3.52 -12.51 -24.54
C ALA A 138 2.38 -11.94 -23.69
#